data_AF-A0A8T7LG09-F1
#
_entry.id   AF-A0A8T7LG09-F1
#
_cell.length_a   1.000
_cell.length_b   1.000
_cell.length_c   1.000
_cell.angle_alpha   90.00
_cell.angle_beta   90.00
_cell.angle_gamma   90.00
#
_symmetry.space_group_name_H-M   'P 1'
#
loop_
_entity.id
_entity.type
_entity.pdbx_description
1 polymer ?
#
loop_
_entity_poly.entity_id
_entity_poly.type
_entity_poly.pdbx_seq_one_letter_code
_entity_poly.pdbx_strand_id
1 'polypeptide(L)'
;MNVECWNVERGTLNVGTWNVERWNVERGTWSVDKRDRPVITRILAALDRRRAVVLAVLLALYTAVLFFGLTFKYLNWAQGYDQIDYQQSIWNTTQGRFLEISHYRHTDHLWGMDFIPAILLIVPFYALVPSALTLNLFQALFMALGALPVYGIARDRFDGSRLAGLGWATVYLLYPSLWFVTMSAPWQPRTLAIPALLGAFYFVQRAAGHGPGATPGNWRAAMLLLVLALTTRTDVSLVVAAFGLLAGAWRMGWRWALPPLLGGLAWFYLSTSVVVPSFYRADFQARQTPAGEVIAGDYSETWPGKSPQLAYYSHLGDSVGAILWTIVSRPLDVLQLMFTPDKLVYLWLLLLPLFLLPLLAPDVALLAAPPLLMNLLSLRPFQITVREQYQALVIPGLVLAAVVGSARLWMWWRDRQGGQVGRWAGGEVQPSTFNLRPLPLIVAVILAALATNLAYRNPVVTTLLYREEPARIEAMERLAQLIPQDAPLGVTSFLAPRMMPRRYIYYVPPDESFPPLERAEYLFIDTRAAALRTERHRDFVQRIRDSGRWQVIAEEQDLLVLRRIGDGS
;
A
#
# COMPACT_ATOMS: atom_id res chain seq x y z
N MET A 1 -33.57 -27.31 -72.08
CA MET A 1 -32.49 -28.15 -71.50
C MET A 1 -31.74 -27.30 -70.48
N ASN A 2 -32.01 -27.58 -69.20
CA ASN A 2 -31.21 -27.44 -67.96
C ASN A 2 -30.34 -26.17 -67.79
N VAL A 3 -30.56 -25.23 -66.87
CA VAL A 3 -30.73 -25.26 -65.39
C VAL A 3 -29.66 -26.04 -64.65
N GLU A 4 -28.73 -25.33 -64.00
CA GLU A 4 -28.23 -25.44 -62.59
C GLU A 4 -26.97 -24.56 -62.44
N CYS A 5 -27.02 -23.42 -61.73
CA CYS A 5 -26.73 -23.25 -60.30
C CYS A 5 -25.32 -23.67 -59.87
N TRP A 6 -24.46 -22.72 -59.50
CA TRP A 6 -23.53 -22.91 -58.37
C TRP A 6 -23.39 -21.63 -57.53
N ASN A 7 -23.48 -21.85 -56.23
CA ASN A 7 -23.80 -20.91 -55.17
C ASN A 7 -22.68 -19.95 -54.77
N VAL A 8 -23.11 -18.77 -54.33
CA VAL A 8 -22.45 -17.99 -53.27
C VAL A 8 -22.40 -18.85 -52.02
N GLU A 9 -21.22 -19.22 -51.53
CA GLU A 9 -20.86 -19.41 -50.11
C GLU A 9 -19.55 -20.19 -50.00
N ARG A 10 -18.47 -19.47 -49.74
CA ARG A 10 -17.35 -19.90 -48.90
C ARG A 10 -16.56 -18.66 -48.48
N GLY A 11 -17.27 -17.77 -47.78
CA GLY A 11 -16.60 -16.90 -46.82
C GLY A 11 -16.10 -17.80 -45.70
N THR A 12 -14.86 -18.28 -45.80
CA THR A 12 -14.17 -18.82 -44.63
C THR A 12 -14.01 -17.68 -43.65
N LEU A 13 -14.96 -17.56 -42.72
CA LEU A 13 -14.86 -16.76 -41.51
C LEU A 13 -13.68 -17.33 -40.71
N ASN A 14 -12.49 -16.81 -40.99
CA ASN A 14 -11.32 -17.09 -40.18
C ASN A 14 -11.53 -16.38 -38.85
N VAL A 15 -11.93 -17.14 -37.84
CA VAL A 15 -12.15 -16.69 -36.46
C VAL A 15 -10.80 -16.26 -35.87
N GLY A 16 -10.37 -15.06 -36.21
CA GLY A 16 -9.05 -14.55 -35.83
C GLY A 16 -8.74 -13.14 -36.33
N THR A 17 -9.35 -12.69 -37.43
CA THR A 17 -9.12 -11.35 -37.97
C THR A 17 -10.42 -10.76 -38.50
N TRP A 18 -10.97 -9.76 -37.80
CA TRP A 18 -12.11 -8.96 -38.26
C TRP A 18 -11.66 -7.98 -39.36
N ASN A 19 -11.32 -8.48 -40.55
CA ASN A 19 -11.13 -7.65 -41.74
C ASN A 19 -12.13 -8.08 -42.80
N VAL A 20 -12.99 -7.16 -43.24
CA VAL A 20 -13.76 -7.31 -44.46
C VAL A 20 -12.85 -6.85 -45.60
N GLU A 21 -12.46 -7.75 -46.49
CA GLU A 21 -11.67 -7.41 -47.66
C GLU A 21 -12.61 -6.97 -48.81
N ARG A 22 -12.35 -5.82 -49.41
CA ARG A 22 -13.02 -5.39 -50.65
C ARG A 22 -12.05 -5.49 -51.81
N TRP A 23 -12.52 -6.06 -52.92
CA TRP A 23 -11.78 -6.11 -54.18
C TRP A 23 -11.69 -4.70 -54.77
N ASN A 24 -10.46 -4.18 -54.91
CA ASN A 24 -10.24 -2.88 -55.53
C ASN A 24 -10.05 -3.08 -57.05
N VAL A 25 -11.09 -2.75 -57.82
CA VAL A 25 -11.17 -2.98 -59.27
C VAL A 25 -10.07 -2.23 -60.05
N GLU A 26 -9.64 -1.06 -59.58
CA GLU A 26 -8.62 -0.25 -60.27
C GLU A 26 -7.19 -0.74 -60.06
N ARG A 27 -6.92 -1.46 -58.97
CA ARG A 27 -5.56 -1.92 -58.60
C ARG A 27 -5.39 -3.43 -58.65
N GLY A 28 -6.42 -4.18 -59.04
CA GLY A 28 -6.40 -5.65 -59.10
C GLY A 28 -5.96 -6.32 -57.79
N THR A 29 -6.16 -5.65 -56.65
CA THR A 29 -5.66 -6.08 -55.34
C THR A 29 -6.75 -6.00 -54.29
N TRP A 30 -6.71 -6.94 -53.35
CA TRP A 30 -7.51 -6.87 -52.15
C TRP A 30 -6.99 -5.74 -51.25
N SER A 31 -7.84 -4.77 -50.92
CA SER A 31 -7.49 -3.70 -49.99
C SER A 31 -8.43 -3.73 -48.79
N VAL A 32 -7.87 -3.83 -47.59
CA VAL A 32 -8.63 -3.67 -46.34
C VAL A 32 -8.89 -2.18 -46.16
N ASP A 33 -10.13 -1.74 -46.32
CA ASP A 33 -10.50 -0.36 -45.97
C ASP A 33 -10.42 -0.22 -44.44
N LYS A 34 -9.57 0.71 -43.98
CA LYS A 34 -9.46 1.04 -42.55
C LYS A 34 -10.79 1.57 -41.99
N ARG A 35 -11.71 2.04 -42.85
CA ARG A 35 -13.07 2.50 -42.50
C ARG A 35 -14.10 1.38 -42.31
N ASP A 36 -13.75 0.12 -42.57
CA ASP A 36 -14.63 -1.04 -42.32
C ASP A 36 -14.27 -1.81 -41.04
N ARG A 37 -13.21 -1.40 -40.34
CA ARG A 37 -12.85 -1.97 -39.04
C ARG A 37 -13.88 -1.61 -37.96
N PRO A 38 -14.38 -2.57 -37.16
CA PRO A 38 -15.34 -2.28 -36.10
C PRO A 38 -14.78 -1.24 -35.12
N VAL A 39 -15.61 -0.33 -34.63
CA VAL A 39 -15.22 0.84 -33.81
C VAL A 39 -14.26 0.46 -32.68
N ILE A 40 -14.54 -0.65 -31.98
CA ILE A 40 -13.71 -1.19 -30.89
C ILE A 40 -12.26 -1.41 -31.35
N THR A 41 -12.02 -2.00 -32.52
CA THR A 41 -10.65 -2.23 -33.01
C THR A 41 -9.89 -0.94 -33.32
N ARG A 42 -10.59 0.13 -33.73
CA ARG A 42 -9.98 1.45 -33.92
C ARG A 42 -9.62 2.10 -32.59
N ILE A 43 -10.49 1.99 -31.58
CA ILE A 43 -10.21 2.47 -30.22
C ILE A 43 -8.98 1.76 -29.67
N LEU A 44 -8.94 0.43 -29.74
CA LEU A 44 -7.80 -0.36 -29.27
C LEU A 44 -6.51 -0.01 -30.05
N ALA A 45 -6.60 0.21 -31.36
CA ALA A 45 -5.51 0.74 -32.21
C ALA A 45 -4.97 2.08 -31.73
N ALA A 46 -5.86 3.01 -31.36
CA ALA A 46 -5.47 4.30 -30.83
C ALA A 46 -4.82 4.18 -29.46
N LEU A 47 -5.36 3.35 -28.56
CA LEU A 47 -4.81 3.10 -27.23
C LEU A 47 -3.41 2.51 -27.28
N ASP A 48 -3.17 1.50 -28.14
CA ASP A 48 -1.83 0.92 -28.31
C ASP A 48 -0.83 1.95 -28.84
N ARG A 49 -1.23 2.73 -29.85
CA ARG A 49 -0.37 3.77 -30.43
C ARG A 49 -0.03 4.87 -29.42
N ARG A 50 -0.99 5.26 -28.58
CA ARG A 50 -0.86 6.32 -27.57
C ARG A 50 -0.59 5.79 -26.16
N ARG A 51 -0.13 4.54 -26.03
CA ARG A 51 0.06 3.85 -24.73
C ARG A 51 0.78 4.66 -23.66
N ALA A 52 1.83 5.40 -24.02
CA ALA A 52 2.59 6.22 -23.08
C ALA A 52 1.73 7.37 -22.52
N VAL A 53 0.97 8.04 -23.40
CA VAL A 53 0.04 9.10 -23.01
C VAL A 53 -1.10 8.52 -22.18
N VAL A 54 -1.66 7.38 -22.57
CA VAL A 54 -2.73 6.70 -21.80
C VAL A 54 -2.24 6.36 -20.39
N LEU A 55 -1.06 5.76 -20.28
CA LEU A 55 -0.47 5.43 -18.98
C LEU A 55 -0.19 6.68 -18.14
N ALA A 56 0.35 7.74 -18.74
CA ALA A 56 0.57 9.02 -18.04
C ALA A 56 -0.75 9.64 -17.55
N VAL A 57 -1.81 9.60 -18.36
CA VAL A 57 -3.15 10.06 -17.96
C VAL A 57 -3.71 9.23 -16.82
N LEU A 58 -3.58 7.90 -16.86
CA LEU A 58 -4.02 7.02 -15.77
C LEU A 58 -3.31 7.36 -14.45
N LEU A 59 -1.98 7.53 -14.50
CA LEU A 59 -1.17 7.92 -13.35
C LEU A 59 -1.58 9.29 -12.80
N ALA A 60 -1.71 10.28 -13.68
CA ALA A 60 -2.07 11.65 -13.32
C ALA A 60 -3.48 11.71 -12.72
N LEU A 61 -4.46 11.03 -13.33
CA LEU A 61 -5.83 10.99 -12.84
C LEU A 61 -5.92 10.30 -11.48
N TYR A 62 -5.29 9.14 -11.32
CA TYR A 62 -5.27 8.42 -10.04
C TYR A 62 -4.63 9.27 -8.93
N THR A 63 -3.48 9.88 -9.22
CA THR A 63 -2.79 10.79 -8.29
C THR A 63 -3.68 11.97 -7.93
N ALA A 64 -4.32 12.61 -8.91
CA ALA A 64 -5.20 13.76 -8.69
C ALA A 64 -6.41 13.41 -7.83
N VAL A 65 -7.06 12.27 -8.08
CA VAL A 65 -8.24 11.83 -7.32
C VAL A 65 -7.88 11.52 -5.87
N LEU A 66 -6.79 10.78 -5.62
CA LEU A 66 -6.35 10.50 -4.25
C LEU A 66 -5.84 11.74 -3.53
N PHE A 67 -5.07 12.58 -4.21
CA PHE A 67 -4.59 13.82 -3.64
C PHE A 67 -5.73 14.77 -3.29
N PHE A 68 -6.76 14.86 -4.14
CA PHE A 68 -8.00 15.56 -3.84
C PHE A 68 -8.67 14.98 -2.60
N GLY A 69 -8.87 13.66 -2.53
CA GLY A 69 -9.48 13.00 -1.37
C GLY A 69 -8.71 13.24 -0.07
N LEU A 70 -7.39 13.12 -0.09
CA LEU A 70 -6.53 13.38 1.06
C LEU A 70 -6.53 14.85 1.50
N THR A 71 -6.55 15.77 0.53
CA THR A 71 -6.66 17.21 0.78
C THR A 71 -8.02 17.53 1.38
N PHE A 72 -9.09 16.94 0.86
CA PHE A 72 -10.43 17.09 1.39
C PHE A 72 -10.52 16.60 2.84
N LYS A 73 -10.00 15.39 3.14
CA LYS A 73 -9.92 14.90 4.53
C LYS A 73 -9.16 15.86 5.43
N TYR A 74 -8.02 16.37 4.96
CA TYR A 74 -7.18 17.28 5.74
C TYR A 74 -7.92 18.57 6.08
N LEU A 75 -8.55 19.21 5.08
CA LEU A 75 -9.30 20.46 5.27
C LEU A 75 -10.59 20.28 6.10
N ASN A 76 -11.14 19.08 6.17
CA ASN A 76 -12.34 18.75 6.94
C ASN A 76 -12.01 18.04 8.27
N TRP A 77 -10.79 18.19 8.80
CA TRP A 77 -10.39 17.65 10.11
C TRP A 77 -10.61 16.13 10.28
N ALA A 78 -10.48 15.38 9.19
CA ALA A 78 -10.75 13.94 9.14
C ALA A 78 -9.48 13.09 8.94
N GLN A 79 -8.29 13.65 9.19
CA GLN A 79 -7.01 12.93 9.13
C GLN A 79 -6.58 12.49 10.52
N GLY A 80 -6.15 11.24 10.68
CA GLY A 80 -5.78 10.67 11.97
C GLY A 80 -4.37 11.04 12.44
N TYR A 81 -4.09 10.72 13.71
CA TYR A 81 -2.86 11.10 14.41
C TYR A 81 -1.58 10.65 13.72
N ASP A 82 -1.51 9.40 13.20
CA ASP A 82 -0.27 8.81 12.63
C ASP A 82 0.40 9.66 11.53
N GLN A 83 -0.31 10.63 10.94
CA GLN A 83 0.32 11.59 10.02
C GLN A 83 1.39 12.45 10.71
N ILE A 84 1.19 12.81 11.97
CA ILE A 84 2.09 13.70 12.68
C ILE A 84 3.39 13.01 13.06
N ASP A 85 3.38 11.67 13.23
CA ASP A 85 4.56 10.84 13.49
C ASP A 85 5.67 11.16 12.48
N TYR A 86 5.28 11.32 11.22
CA TYR A 86 6.19 11.58 10.11
C TYR A 86 6.32 13.06 9.78
N GLN A 87 5.21 13.82 9.83
CA GLN A 87 5.25 15.24 9.52
C GLN A 87 6.10 16.02 10.53
N GLN A 88 6.02 15.66 11.83
CA GLN A 88 6.81 16.31 12.88
C GLN A 88 8.29 16.06 12.67
N SER A 89 8.71 14.82 12.40
CA SER A 89 10.12 14.50 12.17
C SER A 89 10.69 15.22 10.94
N ILE A 90 9.92 15.33 9.86
CA ILE A 90 10.33 16.04 8.65
C ILE A 90 10.44 17.54 8.93
N TRP A 91 9.41 18.13 9.55
CA TRP A 91 9.43 19.55 9.89
C TRP A 91 10.60 19.86 10.83
N ASN A 92 10.79 19.13 11.93
CA ASN A 92 11.91 19.33 12.85
C ASN A 92 13.26 19.23 12.14
N THR A 93 13.42 18.33 11.17
CA THR A 93 14.64 18.24 10.35
C THR A 93 14.91 19.53 9.57
N THR A 94 13.88 20.15 8.99
CA THR A 94 14.01 21.46 8.33
C THR A 94 14.37 22.59 9.28
N GLN A 95 14.14 22.40 10.59
CA GLN A 95 14.45 23.36 11.65
C GLN A 95 15.79 23.06 12.36
N GLY A 96 16.63 22.18 11.80
CA GLY A 96 17.93 21.79 12.38
C GLY A 96 17.86 20.74 13.48
N ARG A 97 16.68 20.17 13.77
CA ARG A 97 16.46 19.10 14.75
C ARG A 97 16.22 17.79 14.01
N PHE A 98 17.30 17.11 13.66
CA PHE A 98 17.25 15.93 12.79
C PHE A 98 16.29 14.86 13.33
N LEU A 99 15.21 14.60 12.59
CA LEU A 99 14.17 13.59 12.84
C LEU A 99 13.59 13.54 14.27
N GLU A 100 13.64 14.66 15.00
CA GLU A 100 13.09 14.77 16.36
C GLU A 100 11.56 14.60 16.35
N ILE A 101 11.04 13.85 17.33
CA ILE A 101 9.62 13.69 17.62
C ILE A 101 9.36 13.90 19.12
N SER A 102 8.10 14.11 19.49
CA SER A 102 7.73 14.44 20.88
C SER A 102 6.64 13.57 21.48
N HIS A 103 5.91 12.82 20.65
CA HIS A 103 4.67 12.18 21.06
C HIS A 103 4.86 10.80 21.70
N TYR A 104 6.05 10.17 21.67
CA TYR A 104 6.28 8.87 22.31
C TYR A 104 7.12 8.96 23.59
N ARG A 105 6.82 8.10 24.57
CA ARG A 105 7.53 8.04 25.85
C ARG A 105 8.92 7.43 25.72
N HIS A 106 9.08 6.41 24.89
CA HIS A 106 10.29 5.59 24.79
C HIS A 106 11.39 6.21 23.91
N THR A 107 11.04 7.15 23.04
CA THR A 107 11.98 7.80 22.11
C THR A 107 11.53 9.22 21.78
N ASP A 108 12.49 10.09 21.51
CA ASP A 108 12.31 11.44 20.96
C ASP A 108 12.83 11.54 19.51
N HIS A 109 13.07 10.41 18.85
CA HIS A 109 13.61 10.35 17.50
C HIS A 109 12.81 9.37 16.64
N LEU A 110 12.50 9.73 15.38
CA LEU A 110 11.69 8.89 14.47
C LEU A 110 12.24 7.45 14.35
N TRP A 111 13.56 7.31 14.29
CA TRP A 111 14.18 5.98 14.17
C TRP A 111 14.12 5.14 15.43
N GLY A 112 13.71 5.70 16.57
CA GLY A 112 13.31 4.91 17.73
C GLY A 112 11.89 4.34 17.60
N MET A 113 11.08 4.78 16.64
CA MET A 113 9.79 4.16 16.35
C MET A 113 9.93 3.04 15.32
N ASP A 114 10.58 3.34 14.21
CA ASP A 114 10.81 2.42 13.09
C ASP A 114 11.96 2.96 12.24
N PHE A 115 12.75 2.07 11.65
CA PHE A 115 13.89 2.50 10.83
C PHE A 115 13.43 2.83 9.40
N ILE A 116 13.28 4.13 9.12
CA ILE A 116 12.74 4.65 7.86
C ILE A 116 13.68 5.71 7.26
N PRO A 117 14.83 5.33 6.66
CA PRO A 117 15.71 6.30 6.00
C PRO A 117 15.08 7.02 4.79
N ALA A 118 14.18 6.35 4.06
CA ALA A 118 13.59 6.89 2.83
C ALA A 118 12.77 8.17 3.06
N ILE A 119 12.35 8.44 4.30
CA ILE A 119 11.63 9.67 4.64
C ILE A 119 12.44 10.93 4.31
N LEU A 120 13.77 10.84 4.33
CA LEU A 120 14.69 11.94 4.02
C LEU A 120 14.56 12.43 2.57
N LEU A 121 14.07 11.57 1.66
CA LEU A 121 13.80 11.97 0.28
C LEU A 121 12.71 13.04 0.17
N ILE A 122 11.83 13.15 1.16
CA ILE A 122 10.71 14.10 1.19
C ILE A 122 11.13 15.45 1.79
N VAL A 123 12.13 15.46 2.68
CA VAL A 123 12.61 16.65 3.39
C VAL A 123 12.88 17.85 2.47
N PRO A 124 13.63 17.75 1.35
CA PRO A 124 13.88 18.92 0.51
C PRO A 124 12.59 19.50 -0.12
N PHE A 125 11.62 18.65 -0.45
CA PHE A 125 10.34 19.11 -0.99
C PHE A 125 9.44 19.72 0.08
N TYR A 126 9.47 19.15 1.29
CA TYR A 126 8.78 19.72 2.44
C TYR A 126 9.39 21.06 2.86
N ALA A 127 10.70 21.24 2.73
CA ALA A 127 11.35 22.53 2.99
C ALA A 127 10.85 23.64 2.03
N LEU A 128 10.54 23.29 0.77
CA LEU A 128 9.96 24.22 -0.20
C LEU A 128 8.48 24.50 0.08
N VAL A 129 7.72 23.47 0.47
CA VAL A 129 6.29 23.55 0.77
C VAL A 129 6.01 22.84 2.11
N PRO A 130 6.14 23.54 3.26
CA PRO A 130 6.08 22.93 4.59
C PRO A 130 4.63 22.65 5.01
N SER A 131 4.01 21.67 4.37
CA SER A 131 2.60 21.33 4.54
C SER A 131 2.37 19.83 4.55
N ALA A 132 1.35 19.40 5.30
CA ALA A 132 0.74 18.09 5.22
C ALA A 132 0.42 17.66 3.78
N LEU A 133 0.06 18.62 2.92
CA LEU A 133 -0.26 18.35 1.52
C LEU A 133 0.94 17.82 0.73
N THR A 134 2.16 18.20 1.07
CA THR A 134 3.37 17.66 0.42
C THR A 134 3.48 16.16 0.65
N LEU A 135 3.26 15.70 1.88
CA LEU A 135 3.24 14.27 2.22
C LEU A 135 2.11 13.55 1.48
N ASN A 136 0.90 14.13 1.49
CA ASN A 136 -0.26 13.56 0.79
C ASN A 136 -0.03 13.39 -0.71
N LEU A 137 0.64 14.36 -1.35
CA LEU A 137 1.00 14.29 -2.76
C LEU A 137 1.97 13.14 -3.02
N PHE A 138 3.05 13.02 -2.24
CA PHE A 138 4.02 11.93 -2.41
C PHE A 138 3.39 10.55 -2.16
N GLN A 139 2.51 10.44 -1.16
CA GLN A 139 1.76 9.21 -0.92
C GLN A 139 0.90 8.83 -2.14
N ALA A 140 0.10 9.76 -2.68
CA ALA A 140 -0.71 9.49 -3.87
C ALA A 140 0.17 9.14 -5.10
N LEU A 141 1.28 9.86 -5.28
CA LEU A 141 2.20 9.68 -6.39
C LEU A 141 2.90 8.31 -6.33
N PHE A 142 3.45 7.90 -5.19
CA PHE A 142 4.12 6.60 -5.05
C PHE A 142 3.19 5.43 -5.33
N MET A 143 1.94 5.54 -4.88
CA MET A 143 0.91 4.55 -5.16
C MET A 143 0.59 4.48 -6.66
N ALA A 144 0.49 5.62 -7.35
CA ALA A 144 0.32 5.64 -8.80
C ALA A 144 1.51 4.99 -9.53
N LEU A 145 2.74 5.35 -9.15
CA LEU A 145 3.98 4.92 -9.81
C LEU A 145 4.13 3.40 -9.89
N GLY A 146 3.49 2.62 -9.01
CA GLY A 146 3.45 1.16 -9.10
C GLY A 146 2.82 0.62 -10.39
N ALA A 147 1.99 1.41 -11.08
CA ALA A 147 1.41 1.02 -12.36
C ALA A 147 2.45 0.92 -13.49
N LEU A 148 3.57 1.65 -13.40
CA LEU A 148 4.66 1.62 -14.39
C LEU A 148 5.32 0.22 -14.49
N PRO A 149 5.83 -0.37 -13.39
CA PRO A 149 6.37 -1.72 -13.44
C PRO A 149 5.29 -2.76 -13.74
N VAL A 150 4.06 -2.62 -13.23
CA VAL A 150 2.95 -3.54 -13.56
C VAL A 150 2.68 -3.56 -15.07
N TYR A 151 2.64 -2.40 -15.73
CA TYR A 151 2.53 -2.29 -17.18
C TYR A 151 3.66 -3.06 -17.89
N GLY A 152 4.90 -2.83 -17.46
CA GLY A 152 6.08 -3.48 -18.05
C GLY A 152 6.07 -5.00 -17.87
N ILE A 153 5.71 -5.47 -16.67
CA ILE A 153 5.64 -6.88 -16.28
C ILE A 153 4.59 -7.59 -17.13
N ALA A 154 3.35 -7.07 -17.14
CA ALA A 154 2.27 -7.67 -17.91
C ALA A 154 2.56 -7.64 -19.41
N ARG A 155 3.10 -6.54 -19.94
CA ARG A 155 3.52 -6.49 -21.35
C ARG A 155 4.47 -7.65 -21.69
N ASP A 156 5.48 -7.88 -20.86
CA ASP A 156 6.47 -8.93 -21.11
C ASP A 156 5.88 -10.35 -20.94
N ARG A 157 4.96 -10.54 -19.99
CA ARG A 157 4.28 -11.83 -19.74
C ARG A 157 3.23 -12.20 -20.78
N PHE A 158 2.70 -11.22 -21.51
CA PHE A 158 1.72 -11.41 -22.57
C PHE A 158 2.33 -11.16 -23.97
N ASP A 159 3.51 -11.71 -24.23
CA ASP A 159 4.20 -11.70 -25.53
C ASP A 159 4.37 -10.29 -26.14
N GLY A 160 4.66 -9.29 -25.31
CA GLY A 160 4.83 -7.91 -25.75
C GLY A 160 3.54 -7.11 -25.89
N SER A 161 2.37 -7.68 -25.53
CA SER A 161 1.07 -7.00 -25.64
C SER A 161 0.98 -5.78 -24.74
N ARG A 162 0.95 -4.60 -25.38
CA ARG A 162 0.92 -3.30 -24.69
C ARG A 162 -0.45 -3.03 -24.10
N LEU A 163 -1.51 -3.52 -24.75
CA LEU A 163 -2.88 -3.47 -24.23
C LEU A 163 -3.02 -4.33 -22.96
N ALA A 164 -2.36 -5.49 -22.90
CA ALA A 164 -2.30 -6.28 -21.68
C ALA A 164 -1.57 -5.53 -20.56
N GLY A 165 -0.46 -4.86 -20.90
CA GLY A 165 0.21 -3.92 -20.01
C GLY A 165 -0.72 -2.84 -19.45
N LEU A 166 -1.44 -2.12 -20.34
CA LEU A 166 -2.36 -1.06 -19.94
C LEU A 166 -3.52 -1.60 -19.09
N GLY A 167 -4.04 -2.77 -19.44
CA GLY A 167 -5.12 -3.41 -18.70
C GLY A 167 -4.70 -3.77 -17.28
N TRP A 168 -3.55 -4.42 -17.09
CA TRP A 168 -3.04 -4.75 -15.76
C TRP A 168 -2.62 -3.53 -14.93
N ALA A 169 -2.07 -2.49 -15.56
CA ALA A 169 -1.86 -1.20 -14.90
C ALA A 169 -3.19 -0.61 -14.39
N THR A 170 -4.26 -0.73 -15.19
CA THR A 170 -5.61 -0.30 -14.79
C THR A 170 -6.15 -1.15 -13.64
N VAL A 171 -6.00 -2.47 -13.68
CA VAL A 171 -6.39 -3.37 -12.58
C VAL A 171 -5.68 -2.99 -11.28
N TYR A 172 -4.36 -2.73 -11.33
CA TYR A 172 -3.59 -2.27 -10.18
C TYR A 172 -4.16 -0.97 -9.61
N LEU A 173 -4.42 0.04 -10.45
CA LEU A 173 -4.96 1.33 -10.01
C LEU A 173 -6.42 1.24 -9.53
N LEU A 174 -7.18 0.22 -9.92
CA LEU A 174 -8.55 -0.01 -9.44
C LEU A 174 -8.60 -0.92 -8.20
N TYR A 175 -7.50 -1.58 -7.85
CA TYR A 175 -7.46 -2.55 -6.76
C TYR A 175 -7.89 -1.90 -5.42
N PRO A 176 -8.99 -2.35 -4.77
CA PRO A 176 -9.62 -1.61 -3.67
C PRO A 176 -8.68 -1.33 -2.51
N SER A 177 -7.86 -2.30 -2.11
CA SER A 177 -6.92 -2.11 -0.99
C SER A 177 -5.89 -1.03 -1.26
N LEU A 178 -5.52 -0.76 -2.52
CA LEU A 178 -4.59 0.31 -2.88
C LEU A 178 -5.18 1.68 -2.52
N TRP A 179 -6.49 1.87 -2.75
CA TRP A 179 -7.21 3.06 -2.36
C TRP A 179 -7.32 3.19 -0.85
N PHE A 180 -7.65 2.10 -0.15
CA PHE A 180 -7.80 2.11 1.30
C PHE A 180 -6.49 2.41 2.04
N VAL A 181 -5.38 1.76 1.66
CA VAL A 181 -4.04 2.06 2.22
C VAL A 181 -3.71 3.54 2.08
N THR A 182 -4.13 4.16 0.98
CA THR A 182 -3.83 5.57 0.71
C THR A 182 -4.77 6.51 1.46
N MET A 183 -6.06 6.19 1.57
CA MET A 183 -7.08 7.13 2.05
C MET A 183 -7.48 6.94 3.51
N SER A 184 -7.50 5.70 4.00
CA SER A 184 -8.04 5.40 5.34
C SER A 184 -6.98 5.60 6.39
N ALA A 185 -5.82 5.01 6.18
CA ALA A 185 -4.66 5.28 7.00
C ALA A 185 -4.08 6.67 6.69
N PRO A 186 -3.60 7.41 7.71
CA PRO A 186 -2.79 8.60 7.51
C PRO A 186 -1.48 8.26 6.76
N TRP A 187 -0.62 9.24 6.47
CA TRP A 187 0.59 9.03 5.65
C TRP A 187 1.40 7.76 6.04
N GLN A 188 1.75 6.91 5.08
CA GLN A 188 2.40 5.62 5.31
C GLN A 188 3.77 5.53 4.61
N PRO A 189 4.84 5.17 5.32
CA PRO A 189 6.18 5.07 4.74
C PRO A 189 6.30 3.89 3.76
N ARG A 190 5.45 2.86 3.90
CA ARG A 190 5.40 1.68 3.01
C ARG A 190 4.96 2.00 1.58
N THR A 191 4.40 3.18 1.32
CA THR A 191 3.89 3.57 -0.01
C THR A 191 4.99 3.59 -1.07
N LEU A 192 6.21 4.00 -0.73
CA LEU A 192 7.37 3.96 -1.64
C LEU A 192 7.89 2.53 -1.89
N ALA A 193 7.66 1.60 -0.95
CA ALA A 193 8.05 0.21 -1.11
C ALA A 193 7.32 -0.46 -2.27
N ILE A 194 6.05 -0.13 -2.48
CA ILE A 194 5.18 -0.74 -3.50
C ILE A 194 5.78 -0.61 -4.91
N PRO A 195 6.03 0.61 -5.45
CA PRO A 195 6.64 0.74 -6.78
C PRO A 195 8.05 0.16 -6.83
N ALA A 196 8.83 0.24 -5.74
CA ALA A 196 10.18 -0.30 -5.68
C ALA A 196 10.18 -1.84 -5.80
N LEU A 197 9.34 -2.54 -5.03
CA LEU A 197 9.19 -4.00 -5.05
C LEU A 197 8.65 -4.49 -6.40
N LEU A 198 7.62 -3.81 -6.94
CA LEU A 198 7.09 -4.11 -8.28
C LEU A 198 8.17 -3.92 -9.35
N GLY A 199 8.94 -2.83 -9.28
CA GLY A 199 10.06 -2.56 -10.19
C GLY A 199 11.19 -3.57 -10.05
N ALA A 200 11.52 -4.01 -8.84
CA ALA A 200 12.51 -5.06 -8.62
C ALA A 200 12.08 -6.36 -9.31
N PHE A 201 10.81 -6.75 -9.17
CA PHE A 201 10.26 -7.92 -9.87
C PHE A 201 10.35 -7.80 -11.39
N TYR A 202 10.06 -6.62 -11.96
CA TYR A 202 10.20 -6.38 -13.40
C TYR A 202 11.60 -6.74 -13.92
N PHE A 203 12.65 -6.38 -13.19
CA PHE A 203 14.02 -6.72 -13.58
C PHE A 203 14.39 -8.18 -13.26
N VAL A 204 13.93 -8.72 -12.13
CA VAL A 204 14.15 -10.13 -11.75
C VAL A 204 13.53 -11.06 -12.80
N GLN A 205 12.31 -10.81 -13.26
CA GLN A 205 11.68 -11.67 -14.28
C GLN A 205 12.44 -11.67 -15.61
N ARG A 206 13.00 -10.52 -16.02
CA ARG A 206 13.77 -10.41 -17.26
C ARG A 206 15.10 -11.13 -17.16
N ALA A 207 15.75 -11.02 -16.01
CA ALA A 207 16.95 -11.79 -15.73
C ALA A 207 16.69 -13.30 -15.68
N ALA A 208 15.50 -13.71 -15.23
CA ALA A 208 15.05 -15.09 -15.26
C ALA A 208 14.60 -15.57 -16.66
N GLY A 209 14.76 -14.76 -17.72
CA GLY A 209 14.39 -15.13 -19.08
C GLY A 209 12.91 -14.95 -19.44
N HIS A 210 12.09 -14.33 -18.59
CA HIS A 210 10.66 -14.12 -18.81
C HIS A 210 10.36 -12.76 -19.50
N GLY A 211 11.23 -12.32 -20.41
CA GLY A 211 11.10 -11.05 -21.13
C GLY A 211 12.21 -10.84 -22.16
N PRO A 212 12.24 -9.69 -22.87
CA PRO A 212 13.22 -9.43 -23.91
C PRO A 212 14.63 -9.29 -23.31
N GLY A 213 15.45 -10.34 -23.47
CA GLY A 213 16.88 -10.41 -23.17
C GLY A 213 17.25 -10.20 -21.70
N ALA A 214 17.85 -11.22 -21.07
CA ALA A 214 18.54 -11.04 -19.80
C ALA A 214 19.81 -10.21 -20.03
N THR A 215 19.88 -9.01 -19.45
CA THR A 215 21.11 -8.20 -19.44
C THR A 215 21.71 -8.19 -18.03
N PRO A 216 23.05 -8.09 -17.88
CA PRO A 216 23.69 -7.93 -16.58
C PRO A 216 23.18 -6.70 -15.79
N GLY A 217 22.69 -5.66 -16.48
CA GLY A 217 22.11 -4.46 -15.86
C GLY A 217 20.83 -4.73 -15.07
N ASN A 218 20.06 -5.77 -15.43
CA ASN A 218 18.82 -6.11 -14.73
C ASN A 218 19.07 -6.46 -13.26
N TRP A 219 20.15 -7.18 -12.95
CA TRP A 219 20.50 -7.52 -11.56
C TRP A 219 20.73 -6.27 -10.73
N ARG A 220 21.56 -5.37 -11.24
CA ARG A 220 21.92 -4.12 -10.54
C ARG A 220 20.67 -3.28 -10.29
N ALA A 221 19.82 -3.12 -11.30
CA ALA A 221 18.57 -2.38 -11.17
C ALA A 221 17.62 -3.01 -10.14
N ALA A 222 17.48 -4.35 -10.16
CA ALA A 222 16.70 -5.06 -9.15
C ALA A 222 17.24 -4.82 -7.74
N MET A 223 18.55 -4.95 -7.54
CA MET A 223 19.17 -4.73 -6.22
C MET A 223 19.01 -3.29 -5.74
N LEU A 224 19.21 -2.30 -6.60
CA LEU A 224 19.00 -0.88 -6.22
C LEU A 224 17.56 -0.63 -5.76
N LEU A 225 16.58 -1.23 -6.43
CA LEU A 225 15.18 -1.09 -6.04
C LEU A 225 14.84 -1.87 -4.76
N LEU A 226 15.44 -3.04 -4.53
CA LEU A 226 15.29 -3.76 -3.26
C LEU A 226 15.93 -2.98 -2.10
N VAL A 227 17.11 -2.38 -2.30
CA VAL A 227 17.74 -1.48 -1.29
C VAL A 227 16.85 -0.28 -1.04
N LEU A 228 16.29 0.36 -2.07
CA LEU A 228 15.33 1.44 -1.90
C LEU A 228 14.08 0.97 -1.13
N ALA A 229 13.59 -0.25 -1.37
CA ALA A 229 12.48 -0.79 -0.61
C ALA A 229 12.85 -0.99 0.87
N LEU A 230 14.04 -1.50 1.18
CA LEU A 230 14.52 -1.69 2.56
C LEU A 230 14.53 -0.38 3.37
N THR A 231 14.83 0.75 2.74
CA THR A 231 14.88 2.05 3.44
C THR A 231 13.50 2.61 3.79
N THR A 232 12.41 1.99 3.34
CA THR A 232 11.05 2.49 3.60
C THR A 232 10.45 1.99 4.91
N ARG A 233 10.78 0.77 5.37
CA ARG A 233 10.39 0.26 6.69
C ARG A 233 11.09 -1.04 7.03
N THR A 234 11.19 -1.33 8.33
CA THR A 234 11.72 -2.59 8.88
C THR A 234 11.08 -3.86 8.27
N ASP A 235 9.76 -3.96 8.19
CA ASP A 235 9.03 -5.16 7.75
C ASP A 235 9.12 -5.46 6.24
N VAL A 236 9.47 -4.45 5.42
CA VAL A 236 9.72 -4.63 3.97
C VAL A 236 10.86 -5.61 3.72
N SER A 237 11.78 -5.71 4.66
CA SER A 237 12.91 -6.64 4.62
C SER A 237 12.52 -8.11 4.49
N LEU A 238 11.37 -8.51 5.03
CA LEU A 238 10.87 -9.88 4.89
C LEU A 238 10.37 -10.15 3.46
N VAL A 239 9.80 -9.15 2.79
CA VAL A 239 9.45 -9.24 1.36
C VAL A 239 10.71 -9.31 0.51
N VAL A 240 11.74 -8.52 0.84
CA VAL A 240 13.05 -8.59 0.19
C VAL A 240 13.69 -9.98 0.38
N ALA A 241 13.56 -10.58 1.56
CA ALA A 241 14.00 -11.95 1.78
C ALA A 241 13.25 -12.95 0.88
N ALA A 242 11.93 -12.76 0.71
CA ALA A 242 11.11 -13.58 -0.19
C ALA A 242 11.52 -13.45 -1.67
N PHE A 243 12.10 -12.33 -2.11
CA PHE A 243 12.71 -12.24 -3.45
C PHE A 243 13.87 -13.23 -3.63
N GLY A 244 14.65 -13.47 -2.59
CA GLY A 244 15.70 -14.49 -2.61
C GLY A 244 15.15 -15.90 -2.70
N LEU A 245 14.08 -16.19 -1.96
CA LEU A 245 13.37 -17.47 -2.06
C LEU A 245 12.76 -17.67 -3.45
N LEU A 246 12.14 -16.63 -4.02
CA LEU A 246 11.62 -16.64 -5.39
C LEU A 246 12.73 -16.94 -6.41
N ALA A 247 13.87 -16.26 -6.31
CA ALA A 247 15.01 -16.49 -7.19
C ALA A 247 15.55 -17.93 -7.06
N GLY A 248 15.52 -18.50 -5.86
CA GLY A 248 15.80 -19.92 -5.61
C GLY A 248 14.78 -20.84 -6.27
N ALA A 249 13.48 -20.57 -6.11
CA ALA A 249 12.39 -21.33 -6.74
C ALA A 249 12.46 -21.29 -8.28
N TRP A 250 12.89 -20.16 -8.84
CA TRP A 250 13.13 -19.99 -10.28
C TRP A 250 14.52 -20.50 -10.73
N ARG A 251 15.30 -21.12 -9.85
CA ARG A 251 16.61 -21.71 -10.14
C ARG A 251 17.59 -20.72 -10.79
N MET A 252 17.54 -19.45 -10.39
CA MET A 252 18.40 -18.39 -10.94
C MET A 252 19.86 -18.45 -10.45
N GLY A 253 20.16 -19.36 -9.51
CA GLY A 253 21.48 -19.54 -8.90
C GLY A 253 21.69 -18.70 -7.64
N TRP A 254 22.70 -19.08 -6.84
CA TRP A 254 22.96 -18.50 -5.53
C TRP A 254 23.22 -16.99 -5.55
N ARG A 255 23.79 -16.48 -6.65
CA ARG A 255 24.05 -15.04 -6.84
C ARG A 255 22.78 -14.20 -6.86
N TRP A 256 21.66 -14.77 -7.28
CA TRP A 256 20.36 -14.11 -7.30
C TRP A 256 19.55 -14.36 -6.03
N ALA A 257 19.72 -15.54 -5.43
CA ALA A 257 18.96 -15.96 -4.26
C ALA A 257 19.52 -15.42 -2.93
N LEU A 258 20.83 -15.57 -2.69
CA LEU A 258 21.42 -15.27 -1.38
C LEU A 258 21.44 -13.77 -1.04
N PRO A 259 21.80 -12.83 -1.94
CA PRO A 259 21.90 -11.42 -1.55
C PRO A 259 20.58 -10.81 -1.03
N PRO A 260 19.42 -10.93 -1.72
CA PRO A 260 18.16 -10.44 -1.17
C PRO A 260 17.68 -11.25 0.04
N LEU A 261 17.92 -12.57 0.10
CA LEU A 261 17.58 -13.41 1.25
C LEU A 261 18.31 -12.96 2.52
N LEU A 262 19.64 -12.98 2.48
CA LEU A 262 20.49 -12.64 3.62
C LEU A 262 20.43 -11.14 3.92
N GLY A 263 20.39 -10.28 2.90
CA GLY A 263 20.26 -8.83 3.06
C GLY A 263 18.94 -8.44 3.72
N GLY A 264 17.82 -9.06 3.31
CA GLY A 264 16.52 -8.86 3.96
C GLY A 264 16.53 -9.34 5.42
N LEU A 265 16.99 -10.56 5.69
CA LEU A 265 17.04 -11.09 7.06
C LEU A 265 17.99 -10.30 7.97
N ALA A 266 19.15 -9.90 7.47
CA ALA A 266 20.10 -9.07 8.20
C ALA A 266 19.52 -7.68 8.46
N TRP A 267 18.87 -7.05 7.48
CA TRP A 267 18.20 -5.77 7.68
C TRP A 267 17.10 -5.87 8.73
N PHE A 268 16.24 -6.90 8.67
CA PHE A 268 15.22 -7.14 9.68
C PHE A 268 15.84 -7.18 11.08
N TYR A 269 16.81 -8.07 11.30
CA TYR A 269 17.47 -8.23 12.58
C TYR A 269 18.17 -6.95 13.06
N LEU A 270 19.00 -6.34 12.21
CA LEU A 270 19.74 -5.13 12.57
C LEU A 270 18.79 -3.97 12.88
N SER A 271 17.75 -3.78 12.07
CA SER A 271 16.82 -2.68 12.27
C SER A 271 15.99 -2.85 13.55
N THR A 272 15.45 -4.04 13.82
CA THR A 272 14.59 -4.27 15.00
C THR A 272 15.39 -4.44 16.30
N SER A 273 16.58 -5.03 16.24
CA SER A 273 17.33 -5.43 17.44
C SER A 273 18.49 -4.50 17.78
N VAL A 274 18.95 -3.67 16.84
CA VAL A 274 20.12 -2.79 17.03
C VAL A 274 19.76 -1.34 16.76
N VAL A 275 19.31 -1.01 15.56
CA VAL A 275 19.09 0.38 15.14
C VAL A 275 17.96 1.01 15.94
N VAL A 276 16.74 0.46 15.89
CA VAL A 276 15.58 1.05 16.58
C VAL A 276 15.82 1.19 18.10
N PRO A 277 16.28 0.14 18.82
CA PRO A 277 16.57 0.26 20.25
C PRO A 277 17.68 1.26 20.59
N SER A 278 18.65 1.51 19.69
CA SER A 278 19.70 2.50 19.95
C SER A 278 19.21 3.94 20.04
N PHE A 279 17.97 4.21 19.60
CA PHE A 279 17.30 5.51 19.72
C PHE A 279 16.31 5.57 20.88
N TYR A 280 16.26 4.55 21.76
CA TYR A 280 15.45 4.63 22.98
C TYR A 280 16.10 5.54 24.01
N ARG A 281 15.29 6.23 24.79
CA ARG A 281 15.78 7.09 25.87
C ARG A 281 16.41 6.25 26.99
N ALA A 282 17.44 6.79 27.63
CA ALA A 282 18.10 6.10 28.74
C ALA A 282 17.20 5.92 29.98
N ASP A 283 16.23 6.80 30.18
CA ASP A 283 15.24 6.73 31.27
C ASP A 283 14.07 5.78 30.95
N PHE A 284 14.05 5.19 29.75
CA PHE A 284 13.02 4.27 29.33
C PHE A 284 13.32 2.83 29.79
N GLN A 285 12.44 2.27 30.62
CA GLN A 285 12.49 0.86 30.99
C GLN A 285 11.30 0.10 30.42
N ALA A 286 11.60 -0.92 29.62
CA ALA A 286 10.61 -1.76 28.99
C ALA A 286 9.99 -2.71 30.04
N ARG A 287 8.65 -2.63 30.22
CA ARG A 287 7.89 -3.56 31.06
C ARG A 287 8.05 -5.00 30.58
N GLN A 288 8.44 -5.91 31.47
CA GLN A 288 8.46 -7.34 31.14
C GLN A 288 7.05 -7.90 31.36
N THR A 289 6.38 -8.34 30.29
CA THR A 289 5.09 -9.03 30.37
C THR A 289 5.30 -10.51 30.06
N PRO A 290 4.91 -11.44 30.95
CA PRO A 290 4.91 -12.89 30.69
C PRO A 290 4.13 -13.28 29.43
N ALA A 291 4.58 -14.32 28.72
CA ALA A 291 3.87 -14.88 27.58
C ALA A 291 2.42 -15.25 27.93
N GLY A 292 1.48 -14.78 27.11
CA GLY A 292 0.06 -15.15 27.23
C GLY A 292 -0.78 -14.29 28.18
N GLU A 293 -0.19 -13.35 28.94
CA GLU A 293 -0.96 -12.42 29.79
C GLU A 293 -1.66 -11.30 29.00
N VAL A 294 -1.31 -11.09 27.73
CA VAL A 294 -2.02 -10.12 26.88
C VAL A 294 -3.34 -10.71 26.41
N ILE A 295 -4.38 -10.44 27.18
CA ILE A 295 -5.76 -10.74 26.84
C ILE A 295 -6.28 -9.59 25.96
N ALA A 296 -6.82 -9.95 24.79
CA ALA A 296 -7.73 -9.15 23.97
C ALA A 296 -7.45 -7.62 23.85
N GLY A 297 -6.61 -7.24 22.88
CA GLY A 297 -6.75 -5.95 22.20
C GLY A 297 -6.04 -4.73 22.80
N ASP A 298 -5.62 -4.74 24.07
CA ASP A 298 -4.83 -3.63 24.65
C ASP A 298 -3.32 -3.96 24.70
N TYR A 299 -2.62 -3.72 23.59
CA TYR A 299 -1.16 -3.88 23.51
C TYR A 299 -0.39 -2.68 24.11
N SER A 300 -1.09 -1.63 24.57
CA SER A 300 -0.46 -0.48 25.26
C SER A 300 0.11 -0.86 26.63
N GLU A 301 -0.22 -2.06 27.13
CA GLU A 301 0.35 -2.63 28.35
C GLU A 301 1.59 -3.50 28.09
N THR A 302 1.81 -3.92 26.83
CA THR A 302 2.97 -4.73 26.41
C THR A 302 4.01 -3.94 25.66
N TRP A 303 3.58 -2.93 24.92
CA TRP A 303 4.42 -1.88 24.41
C TRP A 303 4.27 -0.68 25.34
N PRO A 304 5.35 -0.12 25.88
CA PRO A 304 6.71 -0.18 25.34
C PRO A 304 7.66 -1.27 25.90
N GLY A 305 7.11 -2.31 26.54
CA GLY A 305 7.82 -3.47 27.12
C GLY A 305 8.57 -4.43 26.18
N LYS A 306 8.15 -4.51 24.91
CA LYS A 306 8.85 -5.17 23.80
C LYS A 306 8.94 -4.18 22.63
N SER A 307 9.66 -4.51 21.55
CA SER A 307 9.48 -3.79 20.29
C SER A 307 7.97 -3.77 19.94
N PRO A 308 7.40 -2.62 19.51
CA PRO A 308 5.96 -2.53 19.21
C PRO A 308 5.51 -3.56 18.17
N GLN A 309 6.41 -3.93 17.26
CA GLN A 309 6.20 -4.95 16.24
C GLN A 309 6.11 -6.37 16.84
N LEU A 310 6.89 -6.66 17.89
CA LEU A 310 6.87 -7.96 18.57
C LEU A 310 5.68 -8.09 19.54
N ALA A 311 5.27 -6.97 20.15
CA ALA A 311 4.15 -6.93 21.10
C ALA A 311 2.84 -7.48 20.51
N TYR A 312 2.61 -7.34 19.21
CA TYR A 312 1.42 -7.88 18.51
C TYR A 312 1.32 -9.41 18.53
N TYR A 313 2.43 -10.10 18.77
CA TYR A 313 2.54 -11.56 18.68
C TYR A 313 2.90 -12.19 20.04
N SER A 314 2.69 -11.47 21.14
CA SER A 314 2.99 -11.95 22.51
C SER A 314 2.26 -13.25 22.88
N HIS A 315 1.11 -13.53 22.26
CA HIS A 315 0.36 -14.79 22.39
C HIS A 315 1.07 -16.00 21.74
N LEU A 316 2.06 -15.78 20.86
CA LEU A 316 2.87 -16.84 20.24
C LEU A 316 4.21 -17.05 20.98
N GLY A 317 4.67 -16.07 21.75
CA GLY A 317 5.90 -16.18 22.54
C GLY A 317 6.53 -14.85 22.93
N ASP A 318 7.49 -14.90 23.84
CA ASP A 318 8.13 -13.72 24.40
C ASP A 318 9.35 -13.20 23.63
N SER A 319 9.82 -13.96 22.65
CA SER A 319 10.95 -13.61 21.80
C SER A 319 10.69 -14.07 20.37
N VAL A 320 11.46 -13.55 19.41
CA VAL A 320 11.42 -14.02 18.01
C VAL A 320 11.63 -15.53 17.94
N GLY A 321 12.59 -16.07 18.72
CA GLY A 321 12.84 -17.51 18.76
C GLY A 321 11.67 -18.31 19.32
N ALA A 322 11.02 -17.82 20.39
CA ALA A 322 9.85 -18.48 20.97
C ALA A 322 8.65 -18.47 20.00
N ILE A 323 8.41 -17.36 19.30
CA ILE A 323 7.35 -17.27 18.28
C ILE A 323 7.60 -18.27 17.16
N LEU A 324 8.83 -18.31 16.62
CA LEU A 324 9.20 -19.27 15.57
C LEU A 324 9.06 -20.72 16.05
N TRP A 325 9.45 -20.99 17.30
CA TRP A 325 9.28 -22.30 17.90
C TRP A 325 7.80 -22.67 18.03
N THR A 326 6.92 -21.77 18.47
CA THR A 326 5.47 -22.01 18.54
C THR A 326 4.89 -22.30 17.15
N ILE A 327 5.29 -21.54 16.12
CA ILE A 327 4.84 -21.76 14.73
C ILE A 327 5.14 -23.19 14.27
N VAL A 328 6.32 -23.73 14.63
CA VAL A 328 6.75 -25.07 14.20
C VAL A 328 6.25 -26.19 15.12
N SER A 329 6.26 -25.97 16.44
CA SER A 329 5.91 -26.98 17.45
C SER A 329 4.40 -27.15 17.65
N ARG A 330 3.60 -26.15 17.26
CA ARG A 330 2.12 -26.16 17.40
C ARG A 330 1.39 -25.82 16.09
N PRO A 331 1.58 -26.60 15.02
CA PRO A 331 1.08 -26.25 13.70
C PRO A 331 -0.47 -26.22 13.63
N LEU A 332 -1.17 -27.08 14.37
CA LEU A 332 -2.64 -27.09 14.38
C LEU A 332 -3.21 -25.83 15.03
N ASP A 333 -2.66 -25.41 16.17
CA ASP A 333 -3.07 -24.18 16.86
C ASP A 333 -2.85 -22.95 15.97
N VAL A 334 -1.71 -22.92 15.27
CA VAL A 334 -1.35 -21.85 14.33
C VAL A 334 -2.31 -21.81 13.15
N LEU A 335 -2.68 -22.97 12.59
CA LEU A 335 -3.67 -23.04 11.50
C LEU A 335 -5.05 -22.58 11.98
N GLN A 336 -5.49 -22.99 13.18
CA GLN A 336 -6.76 -22.52 13.76
C GLN A 336 -6.76 -21.01 13.99
N LEU A 337 -5.62 -20.46 14.44
CA LEU A 337 -5.44 -19.02 14.59
C LEU A 337 -5.50 -18.29 13.24
N MET A 338 -4.90 -18.84 12.18
CA MET A 338 -4.82 -18.20 10.86
C MET A 338 -6.12 -18.27 10.05
N PHE A 339 -6.92 -19.32 10.23
CA PHE A 339 -8.10 -19.59 9.40
C PHE A 339 -9.42 -19.47 10.17
N THR A 340 -9.58 -18.37 10.90
CA THR A 340 -10.87 -17.98 11.47
C THR A 340 -11.83 -17.45 10.40
N PRO A 341 -13.16 -17.47 10.61
CA PRO A 341 -14.13 -16.94 9.64
C PRO A 341 -13.83 -15.53 9.15
N ASP A 342 -13.47 -14.60 10.05
CA ASP A 342 -13.13 -13.22 9.69
C ASP A 342 -11.87 -13.14 8.82
N LYS A 343 -10.86 -13.96 9.12
CA LYS A 343 -9.62 -14.04 8.33
C LYS A 343 -9.87 -14.64 6.95
N LEU A 344 -10.78 -15.60 6.84
CA LEU A 344 -11.22 -16.13 5.53
C LEU A 344 -11.94 -15.07 4.71
N VAL A 345 -12.84 -14.28 5.33
CA VAL A 345 -13.48 -13.12 4.66
C VAL A 345 -12.42 -12.13 4.19
N TYR A 346 -11.45 -11.78 5.04
CA TYR A 346 -10.32 -10.92 4.67
C TYR A 346 -9.54 -11.45 3.45
N LEU A 347 -9.24 -12.75 3.41
CA LEU A 347 -8.58 -13.38 2.26
C LEU A 347 -9.42 -13.28 0.98
N TRP A 348 -10.73 -13.53 1.06
CA TRP A 348 -11.65 -13.34 -0.07
C TRP A 348 -11.67 -11.88 -0.54
N LEU A 349 -11.70 -10.93 0.39
CA LEU A 349 -11.71 -9.51 0.06
C LEU A 349 -10.45 -9.07 -0.70
N LEU A 350 -9.29 -9.69 -0.42
CA LEU A 350 -8.04 -9.48 -1.15
C LEU A 350 -8.01 -10.17 -2.52
N LEU A 351 -8.54 -11.40 -2.63
CA LEU A 351 -8.39 -12.22 -3.84
C LEU A 351 -9.47 -11.98 -4.90
N LEU A 352 -10.70 -11.66 -4.49
CA LEU A 352 -11.83 -11.44 -5.40
C LEU A 352 -11.61 -10.31 -6.42
N PRO A 353 -11.04 -9.13 -6.04
CA PRO A 353 -10.75 -8.07 -7.01
C PRO A 353 -9.74 -8.49 -8.10
N LEU A 354 -8.94 -9.52 -7.82
CA LEU A 354 -7.96 -10.10 -8.75
C LEU A 354 -8.47 -11.41 -9.39
N PHE A 355 -9.78 -11.67 -9.30
CA PHE A 355 -10.44 -12.83 -9.88
C PHE A 355 -9.79 -14.18 -9.50
N LEU A 356 -9.26 -14.26 -8.27
CA LEU A 356 -8.55 -15.44 -7.72
C LEU A 356 -7.30 -15.87 -8.51
N LEU A 357 -6.86 -15.07 -9.49
CA LEU A 357 -5.68 -15.34 -10.31
C LEU A 357 -4.36 -15.48 -9.53
N PRO A 358 -4.15 -14.85 -8.36
CA PRO A 358 -2.96 -15.10 -7.55
C PRO A 358 -2.73 -16.58 -7.23
N LEU A 359 -3.80 -17.39 -7.13
CA LEU A 359 -3.71 -18.82 -6.83
C LEU A 359 -3.06 -19.64 -7.96
N LEU A 360 -3.02 -19.11 -9.18
CA LEU A 360 -2.39 -19.76 -10.34
C LEU A 360 -0.87 -19.48 -10.44
N ALA A 361 -0.33 -18.67 -9.52
CA ALA A 361 1.10 -18.40 -9.43
C ALA A 361 1.62 -18.45 -7.99
N PRO A 362 1.57 -19.61 -7.31
CA PRO A 362 1.98 -19.74 -5.91
C PRO A 362 3.47 -19.41 -5.69
N ASP A 363 4.32 -19.67 -6.69
CA ASP A 363 5.73 -19.29 -6.66
C ASP A 363 5.91 -17.76 -6.56
N VAL A 364 5.06 -16.98 -7.24
CA VAL A 364 5.09 -15.51 -7.17
C VAL A 364 4.31 -14.99 -5.95
N ALA A 365 3.23 -15.66 -5.57
CA ALA A 365 2.46 -15.34 -4.37
C ALA A 365 3.30 -15.45 -3.08
N LEU A 366 4.42 -16.20 -3.12
CA LEU A 366 5.45 -16.20 -2.08
C LEU A 366 5.90 -14.79 -1.67
N LEU A 367 5.91 -13.82 -2.59
CA LEU A 367 6.26 -12.43 -2.26
C LEU A 367 5.24 -11.74 -1.35
N ALA A 368 3.97 -12.16 -1.39
CA ALA A 368 2.94 -11.69 -0.47
C ALA A 368 2.93 -12.47 0.84
N ALA A 369 3.59 -13.63 0.91
CA ALA A 369 3.46 -14.55 2.03
C ALA A 369 3.95 -13.96 3.36
N PRO A 370 5.15 -13.33 3.47
CA PRO A 370 5.59 -12.80 4.76
C PRO A 370 4.63 -11.76 5.39
N PRO A 371 4.22 -10.68 4.70
CA PRO A 371 3.28 -9.72 5.29
C PRO A 371 1.88 -10.30 5.46
N LEU A 372 1.46 -11.25 4.62
CA LEU A 372 0.17 -11.92 4.80
C LEU A 372 0.16 -12.82 6.05
N LEU A 373 1.23 -13.57 6.28
CA LEU A 373 1.41 -14.40 7.48
C LEU A 373 1.41 -13.54 8.74
N MET A 374 2.11 -12.39 8.72
CA MET A 374 2.06 -11.42 9.82
C MET A 374 0.62 -11.00 10.13
N ASN A 375 -0.19 -10.70 9.12
CA ASN A 375 -1.58 -10.32 9.31
C ASN A 375 -2.44 -11.49 9.83
N LEU A 376 -2.26 -12.69 9.29
CA LEU A 376 -3.03 -13.88 9.68
C LEU A 376 -2.62 -14.43 11.06
N LEU A 377 -1.39 -14.19 11.52
CA LEU A 377 -0.94 -14.55 12.86
C LEU A 377 -1.34 -13.53 13.93
N SER A 378 -1.89 -12.38 13.53
CA SER A 378 -2.31 -11.34 14.47
C SER A 378 -3.68 -11.63 15.08
N LEU A 379 -3.86 -11.18 16.32
CA LEU A 379 -5.17 -11.07 16.98
C LEU A 379 -5.81 -9.69 16.79
N ARG A 380 -5.13 -8.75 16.13
CA ARG A 380 -5.61 -7.38 15.98
C ARG A 380 -6.60 -7.26 14.82
N PRO A 381 -7.82 -6.74 15.05
CA PRO A 381 -8.82 -6.59 14.00
C PRO A 381 -8.33 -5.67 12.86
N PHE A 382 -7.51 -4.66 13.18
CA PHE A 382 -6.94 -3.74 12.19
C PHE A 382 -5.96 -4.41 11.20
N GLN A 383 -5.35 -5.56 11.55
CA GLN A 383 -4.47 -6.27 10.61
C GLN A 383 -5.23 -7.22 9.66
N ILE A 384 -6.48 -7.56 9.98
CA ILE A 384 -7.32 -8.50 9.23
C ILE A 384 -8.46 -7.77 8.51
N THR A 385 -8.14 -6.64 7.89
CA THR A 385 -9.07 -5.84 7.09
C THR A 385 -8.36 -5.26 5.87
N VAL A 386 -9.10 -5.09 4.77
CA VAL A 386 -8.59 -4.46 3.54
C VAL A 386 -8.61 -2.93 3.60
N ARG A 387 -9.08 -2.37 4.72
CA ARG A 387 -9.30 -0.93 4.91
C ARG A 387 -8.11 -0.19 5.53
N GLU A 388 -7.17 -0.90 6.13
CA GLU A 388 -6.08 -0.28 6.90
C GLU A 388 -4.76 -0.27 6.13
N GLN A 389 -3.63 -0.06 6.79
CA GLN A 389 -2.30 0.07 6.17
C GLN A 389 -1.48 -1.23 6.15
N TYR A 390 -1.97 -2.29 6.79
CA TYR A 390 -1.21 -3.53 7.02
C TYR A 390 -1.12 -4.42 5.78
N GLN A 391 -2.05 -4.30 4.85
CA GLN A 391 -2.02 -5.03 3.58
C GLN A 391 -1.14 -4.35 2.53
N ALA A 392 -0.56 -3.17 2.79
CA ALA A 392 0.24 -2.41 1.81
C ALA A 392 1.33 -3.27 1.14
N LEU A 393 2.03 -4.11 1.90
CA LEU A 393 3.10 -4.98 1.38
C LEU A 393 2.58 -6.33 0.84
N VAL A 394 1.31 -6.65 1.08
CA VAL A 394 0.63 -7.81 0.48
C VAL A 394 0.26 -7.50 -0.98
N ILE A 395 -0.10 -6.23 -1.27
CA ILE A 395 -0.56 -5.79 -2.60
C ILE A 395 0.42 -6.15 -3.73
N PRO A 396 1.74 -5.81 -3.65
CA PRO A 396 2.67 -6.11 -4.73
C PRO A 396 2.68 -7.59 -5.07
N GLY A 397 2.85 -8.48 -4.07
CA GLY A 397 2.93 -9.91 -4.31
C GLY A 397 1.66 -10.49 -4.93
N LEU A 398 0.47 -10.07 -4.46
CA LEU A 398 -0.80 -10.54 -5.03
C LEU A 398 -1.04 -10.04 -6.45
N VAL A 399 -0.75 -8.76 -6.73
CA VAL A 399 -0.89 -8.21 -8.09
C VAL A 399 0.09 -8.90 -9.05
N LEU A 400 1.34 -9.11 -8.64
CA LEU A 400 2.33 -9.85 -9.43
C LEU A 400 1.87 -11.29 -9.70
N ALA A 401 1.37 -11.99 -8.68
CA ALA A 401 0.86 -13.34 -8.81
C ALA A 401 -0.37 -13.38 -9.73
N ALA A 402 -1.26 -12.38 -9.69
CA ALA A 402 -2.40 -12.29 -10.60
C ALA A 402 -1.98 -12.08 -12.06
N VAL A 403 -0.99 -11.21 -12.31
CA VAL A 403 -0.43 -10.99 -13.66
C VAL A 403 0.21 -12.27 -14.19
N VAL A 404 1.02 -12.96 -13.38
CA VAL A 404 1.69 -14.19 -13.82
C VAL A 404 0.70 -15.35 -13.94
N GLY A 405 -0.25 -15.47 -13.01
CA GLY A 405 -1.30 -16.49 -13.02
C GLY A 405 -2.22 -16.36 -14.23
N SER A 406 -2.62 -15.13 -14.59
CA SER A 406 -3.39 -14.88 -15.82
C SER A 406 -2.59 -15.17 -17.08
N ALA A 407 -1.30 -14.84 -17.13
CA ALA A 407 -0.45 -15.19 -18.26
C ALA A 407 -0.31 -16.71 -18.42
N ARG A 408 -0.19 -17.47 -17.32
CA ARG A 408 -0.17 -18.94 -17.34
C ARG A 408 -1.49 -19.51 -17.85
N LEU A 409 -2.61 -19.01 -17.35
CA LEU A 409 -3.94 -19.42 -17.81
C LEU A 409 -4.14 -19.12 -19.31
N TRP A 410 -3.69 -17.94 -19.74
CA TRP A 410 -3.72 -17.51 -21.13
C TRP A 410 -2.90 -18.44 -22.04
N MET A 411 -1.65 -18.74 -21.66
CA MET A 411 -0.79 -19.67 -22.42
C MET A 411 -1.43 -21.05 -22.52
N TRP A 412 -1.92 -21.59 -21.41
CA TRP A 412 -2.62 -22.88 -21.38
C TRP A 412 -3.85 -22.93 -22.30
N TRP A 413 -4.67 -21.86 -22.30
CA TRP A 413 -5.84 -21.77 -23.18
C TRP A 413 -5.44 -21.67 -24.66
N ARG A 414 -4.42 -20.87 -24.98
CA ARG A 414 -3.90 -20.71 -26.34
C ARG A 414 -3.38 -22.03 -26.90
N ASP A 415 -2.61 -22.78 -26.11
CA ASP A 415 -2.00 -24.05 -26.54
C ASP A 415 -3.07 -25.10 -26.85
N ARG A 416 -4.20 -25.10 -26.12
CA ARG A 416 -5.34 -25.97 -26.39
C ARG A 416 -6.12 -25.65 -27.66
N GLN A 417 -6.07 -24.40 -28.14
CA GLN A 417 -6.72 -24.01 -29.38
C GLN A 417 -5.91 -24.33 -30.64
N GLY A 418 -4.84 -25.14 -30.52
CA GLY A 418 -4.01 -25.52 -31.66
C GLY A 418 -3.18 -24.35 -32.21
N GLY A 419 -2.95 -23.31 -31.41
CA GLY A 419 -2.09 -22.20 -31.82
C GLY A 419 -0.66 -22.70 -32.00
N GLN A 420 -0.21 -22.83 -33.25
CA GLN A 420 1.18 -23.20 -33.54
C GLN A 420 2.13 -22.21 -32.85
N VAL A 421 3.01 -22.77 -32.03
CA VAL A 421 4.09 -22.05 -31.35
C VAL A 421 5.09 -21.59 -32.41
N GLY A 422 5.12 -20.30 -32.70
CA GLY A 422 6.32 -19.67 -33.22
C GLY A 422 7.39 -19.76 -32.13
N ARG A 423 8.19 -20.84 -32.16
CA ARG A 423 9.38 -20.94 -31.32
C ARG A 423 10.25 -19.71 -31.60
N TRP A 424 10.72 -19.05 -30.54
CA TRP A 424 11.74 -18.02 -30.57
C TRP A 424 13.03 -18.60 -31.20
N ALA A 425 13.12 -18.57 -32.52
CA ALA A 425 14.30 -18.90 -33.29
C ALA A 425 14.87 -17.60 -33.88
N GLY A 426 15.69 -16.92 -33.09
CA GLY A 426 16.82 -16.09 -33.54
C GLY A 426 16.64 -15.14 -34.74
N GLY A 427 15.48 -14.54 -34.98
CA GLY A 427 15.26 -13.61 -36.09
C GLY A 427 14.28 -12.51 -35.71
N GLU A 428 14.55 -11.30 -36.22
CA GLU A 428 13.84 -10.04 -35.94
C GLU A 428 12.37 -10.20 -35.56
N VAL A 429 12.00 -9.67 -34.39
CA VAL A 429 10.60 -9.49 -34.01
C VAL A 429 9.98 -8.50 -34.99
N GLN A 430 9.38 -8.99 -36.08
CA GLN A 430 8.29 -8.24 -36.70
C GLN A 430 7.25 -8.04 -35.59
N PRO A 431 6.91 -6.80 -35.19
CA PRO A 431 5.88 -6.57 -34.20
C PRO A 431 4.55 -7.00 -34.84
N SER A 432 4.21 -8.28 -34.71
CA SER A 432 3.00 -8.83 -35.27
C SER A 432 1.81 -8.21 -34.53
N THR A 433 0.99 -7.54 -35.34
CA THR A 433 -0.43 -7.24 -35.17
C THR A 433 -1.07 -7.59 -33.83
N PHE A 434 -1.52 -6.56 -33.10
CA PHE A 434 -2.76 -6.55 -32.31
C PHE A 434 -3.26 -7.90 -31.77
N ASN A 435 -2.58 -8.48 -30.77
CA ASN A 435 -3.09 -9.68 -30.11
C ASN A 435 -4.23 -9.31 -29.14
N LEU A 436 -5.47 -9.33 -29.65
CA LEU A 436 -6.70 -9.03 -28.90
C LEU A 436 -7.18 -10.18 -28.03
N ARG A 437 -6.59 -11.37 -28.17
CA ARG A 437 -7.11 -12.58 -27.55
C ARG A 437 -7.06 -12.63 -26.01
N PRO A 438 -6.07 -12.05 -25.29
CA PRO A 438 -6.12 -11.99 -23.83
C PRO A 438 -7.10 -10.93 -23.29
N LEU A 439 -7.65 -10.07 -24.16
CA LEU A 439 -8.46 -8.91 -23.75
C LEU A 439 -9.73 -9.28 -22.97
N PRO A 440 -10.51 -10.33 -23.30
CA PRO A 440 -11.71 -10.67 -22.53
C PRO A 440 -11.42 -10.98 -21.07
N LEU A 441 -10.36 -11.76 -20.79
CA LEU A 441 -9.92 -12.05 -19.42
C LEU A 441 -9.51 -10.76 -18.70
N ILE A 442 -8.70 -9.92 -19.36
CA ILE A 442 -8.26 -8.65 -18.78
C ILE A 442 -9.44 -7.72 -18.49
N VAL A 443 -10.40 -7.62 -19.41
CA VAL A 443 -11.63 -6.83 -19.22
C VAL A 443 -12.45 -7.39 -18.06
N ALA A 444 -12.60 -8.71 -17.94
CA ALA A 444 -13.29 -9.33 -16.81
C ALA A 444 -12.62 -8.99 -15.47
N VAL A 445 -11.28 -9.02 -15.41
CA VAL A 445 -10.53 -8.63 -14.20
C VAL A 445 -10.68 -7.13 -13.90
N ILE A 446 -10.66 -6.26 -14.93
CA ILE A 446 -10.93 -4.82 -14.75
C ILE A 446 -12.33 -4.59 -14.18
N LEU A 447 -13.34 -5.28 -14.73
CA LEU A 447 -14.72 -5.18 -14.25
C LEU A 447 -14.86 -5.72 -12.82
N ALA A 448 -14.18 -6.81 -12.47
CA ALA A 448 -14.15 -7.33 -11.11
C ALA A 448 -13.47 -6.35 -10.13
N ALA A 449 -12.33 -5.77 -10.50
CA ALA A 449 -11.64 -4.76 -9.70
C ALA A 449 -12.50 -3.51 -9.52
N LEU A 450 -13.17 -3.03 -10.58
CA LEU A 450 -14.09 -1.89 -10.50
C LEU A 450 -15.31 -2.20 -9.64
N ALA A 451 -15.97 -3.33 -9.87
CA ALA A 451 -17.16 -3.73 -9.13
C ALA A 451 -16.86 -3.91 -7.63
N THR A 452 -15.74 -4.55 -7.28
CA THR A 452 -15.30 -4.68 -5.88
C THR A 452 -14.89 -3.35 -5.27
N ASN A 453 -14.26 -2.45 -6.03
CA ASN A 453 -13.92 -1.10 -5.56
C ASN A 453 -15.16 -0.31 -5.16
N LEU A 454 -16.21 -0.38 -5.97
CA LEU A 454 -17.51 0.23 -5.67
C LEU A 454 -18.20 -0.49 -4.50
N ALA A 455 -18.26 -1.82 -4.53
CA ALA A 455 -18.93 -2.62 -3.50
C ALA A 455 -18.29 -2.46 -2.11
N TYR A 456 -16.97 -2.29 -2.05
CA TYR A 456 -16.26 -2.08 -0.78
C TYR A 456 -16.43 -0.66 -0.23
N ARG A 457 -17.17 0.21 -0.94
CA ARG A 457 -17.37 1.63 -0.68
C ARG A 457 -16.05 2.38 -0.80
N ASN A 458 -15.69 2.72 -2.05
CA ASN A 458 -14.50 3.50 -2.38
C ASN A 458 -14.23 4.59 -1.32
N PRO A 459 -13.01 4.67 -0.76
CA PRO A 459 -12.75 5.52 0.39
C PRO A 459 -12.75 7.02 0.05
N VAL A 460 -12.51 7.42 -1.20
CA VAL A 460 -12.64 8.83 -1.63
C VAL A 460 -14.10 9.24 -1.65
N VAL A 461 -14.96 8.40 -2.25
CA VAL A 461 -16.41 8.66 -2.27
C VAL A 461 -16.97 8.66 -0.84
N THR A 462 -16.58 7.67 -0.03
CA THR A 462 -16.99 7.57 1.38
C THR A 462 -16.59 8.82 2.16
N THR A 463 -15.37 9.32 1.97
CA THR A 463 -14.90 10.56 2.60
C THR A 463 -15.78 11.77 2.25
N LEU A 464 -16.21 11.90 0.99
CA LEU A 464 -17.05 13.02 0.56
C LEU A 464 -18.48 12.94 1.12
N LEU A 465 -19.00 11.72 1.25
CA LEU A 465 -20.34 11.46 1.76
C LEU A 465 -20.44 11.60 3.29
N TYR A 466 -19.41 11.15 4.01
CA TYR A 466 -19.36 11.16 5.48
C TYR A 466 -18.37 12.21 5.98
N ARG A 467 -18.59 13.46 5.58
CA ARG A 467 -17.84 14.62 6.06
C ARG A 467 -18.42 15.17 7.35
N GLU A 468 -17.60 15.87 8.11
CA GLU A 468 -18.04 16.58 9.30
C GLU A 468 -18.96 17.76 8.94
N GLU A 469 -19.86 18.12 9.87
CA GLU A 469 -20.77 19.25 9.69
C GLU A 469 -20.00 20.58 9.54
N PRO A 470 -20.35 21.44 8.56
CA PRO A 470 -19.63 22.70 8.33
C PRO A 470 -19.54 23.58 9.57
N ALA A 471 -20.60 23.66 10.37
CA ALA A 471 -20.63 24.44 11.60
C ALA A 471 -19.61 23.95 12.64
N ARG A 472 -19.36 22.63 12.70
CA ARG A 472 -18.36 22.05 13.60
C ARG A 472 -16.95 22.25 13.10
N ILE A 473 -16.74 22.18 11.77
CA ILE A 473 -15.45 22.52 11.16
C ILE A 473 -15.09 23.97 11.52
N GLU A 474 -16.02 24.90 11.40
CA GLU A 474 -15.79 26.30 11.81
C GLU A 474 -15.49 26.43 13.30
N ALA A 475 -16.15 25.66 14.16
CA ALA A 475 -15.83 25.61 15.59
C ALA A 475 -14.40 25.09 15.84
N MET A 476 -13.97 24.03 15.13
CA MET A 476 -12.59 23.54 15.21
C MET A 476 -11.57 24.60 14.80
N GLU A 477 -11.83 25.34 13.71
CA GLU A 477 -10.96 26.44 13.26
C GLU A 477 -10.89 27.58 14.28
N ARG A 478 -12.03 28.01 14.84
CA ARG A 478 -12.07 29.06 15.86
C ARG A 478 -11.31 28.65 17.13
N LEU A 479 -11.56 27.43 17.62
CA LEU A 479 -10.92 26.93 18.83
C LEU A 479 -9.42 26.69 18.64
N ALA A 480 -8.99 26.24 17.45
CA ALA A 480 -7.57 26.08 17.13
C ALA A 480 -6.79 27.41 17.19
N GLN A 481 -7.42 28.54 16.86
CA GLN A 481 -6.81 29.87 16.92
C GLN A 481 -6.53 30.35 18.35
N LEU A 482 -7.19 29.76 19.36
CA LEU A 482 -6.94 30.08 20.78
C LEU A 482 -5.63 29.48 21.30
N ILE A 483 -5.00 28.57 20.55
CA ILE A 483 -3.83 27.81 20.97
C ILE A 483 -2.58 28.39 20.27
N PRO A 484 -1.62 28.98 21.02
CA PRO A 484 -0.40 29.54 20.44
C PRO A 484 0.36 28.50 19.60
N GLN A 485 0.93 28.94 18.47
CA GLN A 485 1.54 28.05 17.49
C GLN A 485 2.75 27.27 18.05
N ASP A 486 3.48 27.84 19.00
CA ASP A 486 4.69 27.29 19.60
C ASP A 486 4.44 26.54 20.92
N ALA A 487 3.24 26.67 21.50
CA ALA A 487 2.90 26.05 22.77
C ALA A 487 2.85 24.50 22.66
N PRO A 488 3.40 23.77 23.64
CA PRO A 488 3.25 22.32 23.74
C PRO A 488 1.77 21.93 23.85
N LEU A 489 1.31 21.04 22.97
CA LEU A 489 -0.11 20.73 22.82
C LEU A 489 -0.40 19.24 23.02
N GLY A 490 -1.30 18.89 23.93
CA GLY A 490 -1.96 17.58 23.95
C GLY A 490 -3.23 17.62 23.09
N VAL A 491 -3.42 16.66 22.20
CA VAL A 491 -4.53 16.71 21.24
C VAL A 491 -5.08 15.33 20.89
N THR A 492 -6.40 15.24 20.71
CA THR A 492 -7.06 14.01 20.26
C THR A 492 -6.81 13.73 18.77
N SER A 493 -6.80 12.44 18.40
CA SER A 493 -6.31 11.93 17.10
C SER A 493 -6.63 12.77 15.85
N PHE A 494 -7.92 13.04 15.56
CA PHE A 494 -8.33 13.70 14.32
C PHE A 494 -8.02 15.21 14.27
N LEU A 495 -7.80 15.84 15.42
CA LEU A 495 -7.45 17.25 15.50
C LEU A 495 -5.96 17.49 15.22
N ALA A 496 -5.10 16.52 15.50
CA ALA A 496 -3.66 16.71 15.53
C ALA A 496 -3.02 17.17 14.20
N PRO A 497 -3.39 16.63 13.02
CA PRO A 497 -2.72 17.01 11.77
C PRO A 497 -2.91 18.48 11.39
N ARG A 498 -4.05 19.09 11.74
CA ARG A 498 -4.34 20.51 11.51
C ARG A 498 -3.62 21.42 12.51
N MET A 499 -3.12 20.86 13.61
CA MET A 499 -2.32 21.59 14.59
C MET A 499 -0.82 21.59 14.26
N MET A 500 -0.38 20.92 13.20
CA MET A 500 1.01 21.02 12.70
C MET A 500 1.19 22.25 11.79
N PRO A 501 2.39 22.86 11.75
CA PRO A 501 3.63 22.42 12.37
C PRO A 501 3.78 22.82 13.85
N ARG A 502 4.35 21.92 14.66
CA ARG A 502 4.72 22.14 16.07
C ARG A 502 5.87 21.24 16.51
N ARG A 503 6.73 21.73 17.41
CA ARG A 503 7.85 20.93 17.98
C ARG A 503 7.36 19.92 19.01
N TYR A 504 6.40 20.30 19.85
CA TYR A 504 5.85 19.47 20.91
C TYR A 504 4.35 19.28 20.71
N ILE A 505 3.96 18.04 20.42
CA ILE A 505 2.56 17.62 20.25
C ILE A 505 2.42 16.24 20.87
N TYR A 506 1.38 16.02 21.67
CA TYR A 506 1.20 14.80 22.47
C TYR A 506 -0.18 14.21 22.24
N TYR A 507 -0.29 12.89 22.35
CA TYR A 507 -1.54 12.17 22.11
C TYR A 507 -2.45 12.27 23.33
N VAL A 508 -3.74 12.47 23.10
CA VAL A 508 -4.76 12.49 24.15
C VAL A 508 -5.85 11.47 23.82
N PRO A 509 -6.25 10.60 24.77
CA PRO A 509 -5.78 10.50 26.16
C PRO A 509 -4.37 9.87 26.27
N PRO A 510 -3.59 10.18 27.31
CA PRO A 510 -2.29 9.56 27.53
C PRO A 510 -2.44 8.10 28.00
N ASP A 511 -1.47 7.27 27.65
CA ASP A 511 -1.25 5.92 28.19
C ASP A 511 0.26 5.70 28.47
N GLU A 512 0.70 4.47 28.71
CA GLU A 512 2.11 4.17 28.98
C GLU A 512 3.04 4.42 27.77
N SER A 513 2.50 4.47 26.56
CA SER A 513 3.22 4.69 25.31
C SER A 513 3.52 6.16 25.07
N PHE A 514 2.70 7.06 25.60
CA PHE A 514 2.78 8.50 25.39
C PHE A 514 3.41 9.22 26.60
N PRO A 515 4.06 10.38 26.40
CA PRO A 515 4.60 11.16 27.50
C PRO A 515 3.50 11.62 28.49
N PRO A 516 3.88 11.94 29.75
CA PRO A 516 2.95 12.50 30.71
C PRO A 516 2.27 13.76 30.16
N LEU A 517 0.97 13.87 30.41
CA LEU A 517 0.13 14.97 29.91
C LEU A 517 0.59 16.33 30.44
N GLU A 518 1.28 16.35 31.58
CA GLU A 518 1.88 17.51 32.19
C GLU A 518 2.91 18.19 31.28
N ARG A 519 3.45 17.50 30.27
CA ARG A 519 4.33 18.14 29.28
C ARG A 519 3.59 19.07 28.32
N ALA A 520 2.26 18.98 28.24
CA ALA A 520 1.43 19.90 27.46
C ALA A 520 1.11 21.17 28.27
N GLU A 521 1.10 22.32 27.60
CA GLU A 521 0.57 23.56 28.16
C GLU A 521 -0.91 23.75 27.78
N TYR A 522 -1.29 23.30 26.59
CA TYR A 522 -2.67 23.34 26.10
C TYR A 522 -3.18 21.95 25.80
N LEU A 523 -4.49 21.75 25.94
CA LEU A 523 -5.20 20.57 25.46
C LEU A 523 -6.25 20.99 24.44
N PHE A 524 -6.35 20.25 23.33
CA PHE A 524 -7.45 20.36 22.37
C PHE A 524 -8.12 19.01 22.19
N ILE A 525 -9.32 18.87 22.72
CA ILE A 525 -9.99 17.58 22.89
C ILE A 525 -11.29 17.58 22.10
N ASP A 526 -11.44 16.61 21.18
CA ASP A 526 -12.75 16.18 20.70
C ASP A 526 -13.27 15.06 21.63
N THR A 527 -14.30 15.36 22.41
CA THR A 527 -14.88 14.39 23.36
C THR A 527 -15.57 13.21 22.67
N ARG A 528 -15.80 13.27 21.35
CA ARG A 528 -16.31 12.15 20.54
C ARG A 528 -15.20 11.20 20.09
N ALA A 529 -13.92 11.52 20.31
CA ALA A 529 -12.80 10.69 19.87
C ALA A 529 -12.92 9.24 20.38
N ALA A 530 -12.72 8.26 19.49
CA ALA A 530 -12.87 6.85 19.82
C ALA A 530 -11.99 6.40 21.01
N ALA A 531 -10.79 6.97 21.12
CA ALA A 531 -9.86 6.70 22.22
C ALA A 531 -10.39 7.12 23.60
N LEU A 532 -11.34 8.06 23.66
CA LEU A 532 -12.01 8.48 24.90
C LEU A 532 -13.24 7.66 25.22
N ARG A 533 -13.69 6.77 24.33
CA ARG A 533 -14.91 5.95 24.53
C ARG A 533 -14.63 4.55 25.05
N THR A 534 -13.36 4.21 25.26
CA THR A 534 -12.95 2.94 25.86
C THR A 534 -13.30 2.92 27.35
N GLU A 535 -13.47 1.73 27.93
CA GLU A 535 -13.75 1.60 29.38
C GLU A 535 -12.68 2.30 30.23
N ARG A 536 -11.41 2.25 29.80
CA ARG A 536 -10.27 2.89 30.46
C ARG A 536 -10.33 4.42 30.47
N HIS A 537 -10.86 5.02 29.41
CA HIS A 537 -10.76 6.47 29.18
C HIS A 537 -12.11 7.20 29.16
N ARG A 538 -13.23 6.52 29.36
CA ARG A 538 -14.58 7.14 29.35
C ARG A 538 -14.75 8.32 30.31
N ASP A 539 -14.10 8.27 31.48
CA ASP A 539 -14.16 9.34 32.48
C ASP A 539 -12.98 10.32 32.38
N PHE A 540 -12.13 10.21 31.34
CA PHE A 540 -10.90 11.02 31.22
C PHE A 540 -11.19 12.52 31.24
N VAL A 541 -12.18 12.97 30.47
CA VAL A 541 -12.53 14.40 30.38
C VAL A 541 -13.00 14.92 31.73
N GLN A 542 -13.82 14.14 32.44
CA GLN A 542 -14.30 14.49 33.78
C GLN A 542 -13.14 14.57 34.77
N ARG A 543 -12.23 13.58 34.78
CA ARG A 543 -11.02 13.61 35.62
C ARG A 543 -10.14 14.83 35.36
N ILE A 544 -10.01 15.27 34.11
CA ILE A 544 -9.24 16.46 33.76
C ILE A 544 -9.89 17.71 34.35
N ARG A 545 -11.22 17.86 34.24
CA ARG A 545 -11.96 18.98 34.83
C ARG A 545 -11.86 19.00 36.35
N ASP A 546 -11.99 17.84 36.98
CA ASP A 546 -11.98 17.71 38.45
C ASP A 546 -10.57 17.86 39.04
N SER A 547 -9.52 17.73 38.22
CA SER A 547 -8.14 17.79 38.70
C SER A 547 -7.71 19.14 39.25
N GLY A 548 -8.40 20.23 38.91
CA GLY A 548 -7.98 21.60 39.25
C GLY A 548 -6.67 22.06 38.60
N ARG A 549 -6.02 21.22 37.79
CA ARG A 549 -4.75 21.53 37.10
C ARG A 549 -4.95 22.16 35.71
N TRP A 550 -6.17 22.15 35.22
CA TRP A 550 -6.53 22.62 33.87
C TRP A 550 -7.67 23.61 33.94
N GLN A 551 -7.48 24.78 33.33
CA GLN A 551 -8.50 25.79 33.14
C GLN A 551 -9.14 25.60 31.77
N VAL A 552 -10.46 25.49 31.72
CA VAL A 552 -11.21 25.52 30.45
C VAL A 552 -11.18 26.94 29.89
N ILE A 553 -10.61 27.11 28.71
CA ILE A 553 -10.59 28.39 28.00
C ILE A 553 -11.86 28.55 27.16
N ALA A 554 -12.23 27.49 26.45
CA ALA A 554 -13.37 27.49 25.56
C ALA A 554 -13.92 26.07 25.39
N GLU A 555 -15.24 26.00 25.20
CA GLU A 555 -15.98 24.76 24.97
C GLU A 555 -17.10 25.04 23.98
N GLU A 556 -17.14 24.27 22.90
CA GLU A 556 -18.14 24.43 21.84
C GLU A 556 -18.35 23.07 21.16
N GLN A 557 -19.61 22.64 20.97
CA GLN A 557 -19.96 21.45 20.17
C GLN A 557 -19.05 20.23 20.45
N ASP A 558 -19.00 19.75 21.70
CA ASP A 558 -18.18 18.60 22.11
C ASP A 558 -16.64 18.77 21.96
N LEU A 559 -16.18 19.97 21.63
CA LEU A 559 -14.77 20.34 21.55
C LEU A 559 -14.40 21.16 22.78
N LEU A 560 -13.21 20.89 23.32
CA LEU A 560 -12.74 21.48 24.55
C LEU A 560 -11.30 21.97 24.39
N VAL A 561 -11.07 23.23 24.72
CA VAL A 561 -9.72 23.82 24.82
C VAL A 561 -9.43 24.10 26.29
N LEU A 562 -8.36 23.50 26.81
CA LEU A 562 -7.89 23.76 28.16
C LEU A 562 -6.46 24.30 28.15
N ARG A 563 -6.11 25.05 29.19
CA ARG A 563 -4.75 25.47 29.49
C ARG A 563 -4.35 24.98 30.86
N ARG A 564 -3.10 24.52 30.98
CA ARG A 564 -2.53 24.09 32.25
C ARG A 564 -2.41 25.30 33.16
N ILE A 565 -2.98 25.19 34.36
CA ILE A 565 -2.73 26.15 35.43
C ILE A 565 -1.31 25.87 35.88
N GLY A 566 -0.41 26.86 35.80
CA GLY A 566 0.97 26.68 36.26
C GLY A 566 0.97 26.20 37.71
N ASP A 567 1.91 25.34 38.08
CA ASP A 567 2.15 25.03 39.49
C ASP A 567 2.48 26.37 40.15
N GLY A 568 1.55 26.92 40.93
CA GLY A 568 1.69 28.24 41.52
C GLY A 568 2.95 28.30 42.37
N SER A 569 3.87 29.19 41.96
CA SER A 569 4.95 29.87 42.70
C SER A 569 5.50 29.22 43.97
#